data_AF-A0A1W6NZY6-F1
#
_entry.id   AF-A0A1W6NZY6-F1
#
_cell.length_a   1.000
_cell.length_b   1.000
_cell.length_c   1.000
_cell.angle_alpha   90.00
_cell.angle_beta   90.00
_cell.angle_gamma   90.00
#
_symmetry.space_group_name_H-M   'P 1'
#
loop_
_entity.id
_entity.type
_entity.pdbx_description
1 polymer ?
#
loop_
_entity_poly.entity_id
_entity_poly.type
_entity_poly.pdbx_seq_one_letter_code
_entity_poly.pdbx_strand_id
1 'polypeptide(L)'
;MIRSFLVAAAITAAVPVAAQAALSGFHDRAEQITTILQSTDVANTARQAPIESLEFDGQRNDRLLKWEADFGECDLDIYLQAHAPQGVGKTTYTVARIQADDDCR
;
A
#
# COMPACT_ATOMS: atom_id res chain seq x y z
N MET A 1 -46.65 -29.79 31.54
CA MET A 1 -45.92 -28.54 31.24
C MET A 1 -44.44 -28.85 31.01
N ILE A 2 -44.05 -29.42 29.86
CA ILE A 2 -42.64 -29.69 29.51
C ILE A 2 -42.51 -29.62 27.98
N ARG A 3 -42.58 -28.43 27.37
CA ARG A 3 -42.50 -28.27 25.91
C ARG A 3 -41.93 -26.91 25.48
N SER A 4 -40.91 -26.39 26.15
CA SER A 4 -40.37 -25.06 25.77
C SER A 4 -38.89 -24.84 26.09
N PHE A 5 -38.04 -25.85 25.93
CA PHE A 5 -36.59 -25.72 26.22
C PHE A 5 -35.69 -26.21 25.07
N LEU A 6 -36.10 -26.06 23.81
CA LEU A 6 -35.29 -26.52 22.66
C LEU A 6 -35.29 -25.57 21.44
N VAL A 7 -35.39 -24.26 21.63
CA VAL A 7 -35.34 -23.31 20.48
C VAL A 7 -34.33 -22.16 20.66
N ALA A 8 -33.55 -22.13 21.74
CA ALA A 8 -32.60 -21.03 22.01
C ALA A 8 -31.12 -21.38 21.83
N ALA A 9 -30.79 -22.49 21.16
CA ALA A 9 -29.40 -22.95 20.97
C ALA A 9 -28.88 -22.86 19.53
N ALA A 10 -29.66 -22.32 18.59
CA ALA A 10 -29.36 -22.38 17.15
C ALA A 10 -28.95 -21.04 16.51
N ILE A 11 -28.68 -19.98 17.29
CA ILE A 11 -28.31 -18.65 16.77
C ILE A 11 -26.85 -18.31 17.10
N THR A 12 -25.93 -19.26 16.96
CA THR A 12 -24.47 -19.00 17.14
C THR A 12 -23.62 -19.45 15.95
N ALA A 13 -24.20 -19.95 14.86
CA ALA A 13 -23.45 -20.58 13.77
C ALA A 13 -23.53 -19.86 12.41
N ALA A 14 -23.69 -18.53 12.39
CA ALA A 14 -23.65 -17.78 11.14
C ALA A 14 -22.95 -16.43 11.31
N VAL A 15 -21.70 -16.45 11.79
CA VAL A 15 -20.79 -15.34 11.52
C VAL A 15 -19.96 -15.78 10.31
N PRO A 16 -20.24 -15.31 9.09
CA PRO A 16 -19.20 -15.31 8.08
C PRO A 16 -18.16 -14.31 8.57
N VAL A 17 -17.15 -14.80 9.27
CA VAL A 17 -15.90 -14.08 9.52
C VAL A 17 -15.19 -14.02 8.16
N ALA A 18 -15.72 -13.17 7.28
CA ALA A 18 -14.98 -12.59 6.19
C ALA A 18 -14.02 -11.55 6.76
N ALA A 19 -13.21 -11.95 7.74
CA ALA A 19 -11.97 -11.26 8.01
C ALA A 19 -11.03 -11.67 6.88
N GLN A 20 -11.21 -11.08 5.69
CA GLN A 20 -10.06 -10.91 4.82
C GLN A 20 -9.03 -10.24 5.71
N ALA A 21 -7.95 -10.94 6.03
CA ALA A 21 -6.83 -10.38 6.75
C ALA A 21 -6.25 -9.29 5.85
N ALA A 22 -6.85 -8.11 5.89
CA ALA A 22 -6.27 -6.90 5.37
C ALA A 22 -4.90 -6.84 6.04
N LEU A 23 -3.85 -6.95 5.22
CA LEU A 23 -2.48 -6.82 5.70
C LEU A 23 -2.42 -5.57 6.58
N SER A 24 -1.71 -5.64 7.70
CA SER A 24 -1.57 -4.46 8.56
C SER A 24 -0.98 -3.31 7.72
N GLY A 25 -1.34 -2.07 8.06
CA GLY A 25 -0.81 -0.90 7.35
C GLY A 25 0.73 -0.86 7.30
N PHE A 26 1.39 -1.46 8.30
CA PHE A 26 2.84 -1.66 8.30
C PHE A 26 3.31 -2.48 7.09
N HIS A 27 2.74 -3.66 6.85
CA HIS A 27 3.16 -4.51 5.74
C HIS A 27 2.75 -3.93 4.38
N ASP A 28 1.64 -3.21 4.33
CA ASP A 28 1.20 -2.48 3.14
C ASP A 28 2.20 -1.38 2.75
N ARG A 29 2.68 -0.61 3.74
CA ARG A 29 3.73 0.40 3.53
C ARG A 29 5.09 -0.22 3.22
N ALA A 30 5.43 -1.34 3.84
CA ALA A 30 6.66 -2.06 3.53
C ALA A 30 6.71 -2.52 2.06
N GLU A 31 5.58 -3.00 1.51
CA GLU A 31 5.49 -3.36 0.09
C GLU A 31 5.67 -2.13 -0.82
N GLN A 32 5.06 -1.01 -0.47
CA GLN A 32 5.19 0.25 -1.20
C GLN A 32 6.64 0.76 -1.22
N ILE A 33 7.28 0.83 -0.05
CA ILE A 33 8.69 1.22 0.08
C ILE A 33 9.58 0.26 -0.73
N THR A 34 9.35 -1.05 -0.62
CA THR A 34 10.11 -2.04 -1.38
C THR A 34 9.94 -1.82 -2.88
N THR A 35 8.73 -1.52 -3.35
CA THR A 35 8.45 -1.20 -4.76
C THR A 35 9.22 0.03 -5.23
N ILE A 36 9.29 1.08 -4.40
CA ILE A 36 10.05 2.30 -4.71
C ILE A 36 11.54 1.99 -4.79
N LEU A 37 12.11 1.34 -3.77
CA LEU A 37 13.54 1.05 -3.68
C LEU A 37 14.04 0.03 -4.72
N GLN A 38 13.15 -0.82 -5.24
CA GLN A 38 13.48 -1.77 -6.31
C GLN A 38 13.24 -1.19 -7.73
N SER A 39 12.72 0.02 -7.85
CA SER A 39 12.42 0.63 -9.15
C SER A 39 13.68 1.20 -9.80
N THR A 40 14.08 0.62 -10.94
CA THR A 40 15.16 1.16 -11.77
C THR A 40 14.83 2.54 -12.31
N ASP A 41 13.55 2.85 -12.58
CA ASP A 41 13.14 4.17 -13.06
C ASP A 41 13.33 5.24 -11.98
N VAL A 42 13.00 4.92 -10.72
CA VAL A 42 13.24 5.82 -9.58
C VAL A 42 14.74 6.05 -9.41
N ALA A 43 15.52 4.96 -9.36
CA ALA A 43 16.97 5.05 -9.23
C ALA A 43 17.61 5.87 -10.37
N ASN A 44 17.18 5.69 -11.61
CA ASN A 44 17.69 6.45 -12.75
C ASN A 44 17.27 7.93 -12.72
N THR A 45 16.04 8.21 -12.28
CA THR A 45 15.54 9.60 -12.15
C THR A 45 16.31 10.34 -11.05
N ALA A 46 16.59 9.66 -9.93
CA ALA A 46 17.46 10.15 -8.86
C ALA A 46 18.96 10.13 -9.23
N ARG A 47 19.33 9.83 -10.48
CA ARG A 47 20.73 9.72 -10.95
C ARG A 47 21.59 8.78 -10.09
N GLN A 48 20.98 7.72 -9.55
CA GLN A 48 21.61 6.73 -8.67
C GLN A 48 22.13 7.33 -7.35
N ALA A 49 21.60 8.48 -6.92
CA ALA A 49 21.91 9.08 -5.62
C ALA A 49 21.39 8.19 -4.48
N PRO A 50 22.05 8.22 -3.30
CA PRO A 50 21.58 7.50 -2.12
C PRO A 50 20.26 8.11 -1.64
N ILE A 51 19.36 7.25 -1.16
CA ILE A 51 18.11 7.71 -0.57
C ILE A 51 18.33 8.18 0.86
N GLU A 52 17.83 9.37 1.18
CA GLU A 52 17.90 9.95 2.52
C GLU A 52 16.59 9.74 3.29
N SER A 53 15.45 9.98 2.63
CA SER A 53 14.14 9.81 3.26
C SER A 53 13.04 9.36 2.29
N LEU A 54 11.99 8.76 2.87
CA LEU A 54 10.73 8.42 2.20
C LEU A 54 9.57 8.80 3.12
N GLU A 55 8.73 9.71 2.66
CA GLU A 55 7.56 10.19 3.38
C GLU A 55 6.27 9.88 2.62
N PHE A 56 5.28 9.33 3.31
CA PHE A 56 3.98 9.02 2.72
C PHE A 56 3.05 10.23 2.85
N ASP A 57 2.73 10.88 1.73
CA ASP A 57 1.91 12.09 1.70
C ASP A 57 0.39 11.77 1.64
N GLY A 58 0.02 10.60 1.09
CA GLY A 58 -1.39 10.19 1.09
C GLY A 58 -1.86 9.53 -0.19
N GLN A 59 -3.18 9.43 -0.34
CA GLN A 59 -3.81 9.03 -1.59
C GLN A 59 -4.40 10.27 -2.28
N ARG A 60 -4.05 10.48 -3.55
CA ARG A 60 -4.60 11.56 -4.37
C ARG A 60 -5.96 11.19 -4.96
N ASN A 61 -6.62 12.18 -5.57
CA ASN A 61 -7.95 12.02 -6.19
C ASN A 61 -7.98 11.00 -7.34
N ASP A 62 -6.84 10.72 -7.96
CA ASP A 62 -6.66 9.68 -9.00
C ASP A 62 -6.45 8.27 -8.42
N ARG A 63 -6.56 8.13 -7.09
CA ARG A 63 -6.31 6.90 -6.31
C ARG A 63 -4.85 6.46 -6.27
N LEU A 64 -3.93 7.25 -6.82
CA LEU A 64 -2.50 6.99 -6.67
C LEU A 64 -2.04 7.34 -5.26
N LEU A 65 -1.14 6.53 -4.74
CA LEU A 65 -0.48 6.74 -3.46
C LEU A 65 0.77 7.58 -3.70
N LYS A 66 0.81 8.76 -3.11
CA LYS A 66 1.92 9.70 -3.24
C LYS A 66 2.94 9.46 -2.12
N TRP A 67 4.19 9.37 -2.53
CA TRP A 67 5.37 9.40 -1.69
C TRP A 67 6.26 10.56 -2.11
N GLU A 68 6.87 11.19 -1.13
CA GLU A 68 7.96 12.14 -1.32
C GLU A 68 9.26 11.42 -0.96
N ALA A 69 10.26 11.53 -1.82
CA ALA A 69 11.53 10.85 -1.68
C ALA A 69 12.67 11.84 -1.85
N ASP A 70 13.50 11.94 -0.82
CA ASP A 70 14.65 12.84 -0.76
C ASP A 70 15.93 12.05 -1.07
N PHE A 71 16.71 12.55 -2.03
CA PHE A 71 18.02 12.03 -2.44
C PHE A 71 19.14 13.09 -2.29
N GLY A 72 18.97 14.04 -1.37
CA GLY A 72 19.89 15.12 -1.04
C GLY A 72 19.67 16.37 -1.90
N GLU A 73 20.21 16.37 -3.11
CA GLU A 73 20.04 17.50 -4.06
C GLU A 73 18.92 17.25 -5.08
N CYS A 74 18.11 16.21 -4.88
CA CYS A 74 17.04 15.83 -5.80
C CYS A 74 15.87 15.21 -5.06
N ASP A 75 14.74 15.90 -5.10
CA ASP A 75 13.48 15.44 -4.52
C ASP A 75 12.54 14.89 -5.60
N LEU A 76 11.96 13.73 -5.31
CA LEU A 76 11.04 13.04 -6.20
C LEU A 76 9.67 12.84 -5.55
N ASP A 77 8.65 13.29 -6.27
CA ASP A 77 7.26 12.90 -6.06
C ASP A 77 7.02 11.55 -6.79
N ILE A 78 6.82 10.48 -6.03
CA ILE A 78 6.62 9.13 -6.55
C ILE A 78 5.17 8.70 -6.34
N TYR A 79 4.54 8.23 -7.41
CA TYR A 79 3.14 7.83 -7.41
C TYR A 79 3.00 6.32 -7.65
N LEU A 80 2.39 5.61 -6.69
CA LEU A 80 2.17 4.18 -6.77
C LEU A 80 0.72 3.85 -7.13
N GLN A 81 0.55 2.88 -8.03
CA GLN A 81 -0.73 2.25 -8.35
C GLN A 81 -0.86 0.95 -7.56
N ALA A 82 -1.95 0.79 -6.81
CA ALA A 82 -2.27 -0.44 -6.09
C ALA A 82 -2.92 -1.47 -7.02
N HIS A 83 -2.53 -2.74 -6.87
CA HIS A 83 -3.08 -3.90 -7.57
C HIS A 83 -3.60 -4.90 -6.55
N ALA A 84 -4.92 -5.12 -6.54
CA ALA A 84 -5.53 -6.11 -5.68
C ALA A 84 -5.14 -7.54 -6.12
N PRO A 85 -4.93 -8.47 -5.17
CA PRO A 85 -4.66 -9.85 -5.50
C PRO A 85 -5.87 -10.52 -6.16
N GLN A 86 -5.62 -11.47 -7.06
CA GLN A 86 -6.68 -12.35 -7.56
C GLN A 86 -6.98 -13.43 -6.53
N GLY A 87 -7.79 -13.07 -5.52
CA GLY A 87 -8.18 -13.96 -4.41
C GLY A 87 -7.48 -13.60 -3.10
N VAL A 88 -7.07 -14.61 -2.33
CA VAL A 88 -6.36 -14.39 -1.06
C VAL A 88 -4.90 -14.03 -1.35
N GLY A 89 -4.46 -12.87 -0.89
CA GLY A 89 -3.08 -12.40 -1.07
C GLY A 89 -2.87 -11.00 -0.52
N LYS A 90 -1.66 -10.46 -0.73
CA LYS A 90 -1.34 -9.06 -0.45
C LYS A 90 -1.65 -8.17 -1.66
N THR A 91 -1.94 -6.90 -1.41
CA THR A 91 -1.89 -5.86 -2.44
C THR A 91 -0.44 -5.70 -2.90
N THR A 92 -0.23 -5.60 -4.21
CA THR A 92 1.08 -5.27 -4.80
C THR A 92 1.02 -3.91 -5.48
N TYR A 93 2.18 -3.32 -5.76
CA TYR A 93 2.25 -1.96 -6.31
C TYR A 93 3.16 -1.89 -7.53
N THR A 94 2.93 -0.86 -8.35
CA THR A 94 3.85 -0.46 -9.41
C THR A 94 4.04 1.05 -9.36
N VAL A 95 5.24 1.52 -9.74
CA VAL A 95 5.46 2.95 -9.98
C VAL A 95 4.69 3.36 -11.22
N ALA A 96 3.72 4.27 -11.05
CA ALA A 96 2.86 4.75 -12.12
C ALA A 96 3.36 6.06 -12.72
N ARG A 97 3.98 6.91 -11.90
CA ARG A 97 4.55 8.20 -12.29
C ARG A 97 5.66 8.58 -11.32
N ILE A 98 6.67 9.25 -11.84
CA ILE A 98 7.71 9.95 -11.08
C ILE A 98 7.68 11.41 -11.56
N GLN A 99 7.70 12.34 -10.62
CA GLN A 99 7.85 13.76 -10.89
C GLN A 99 9.07 14.24 -10.11
N ALA A 100 10.09 14.71 -10.83
CA ALA A 100 11.28 15.27 -10.23
C ALA A 100 11.08 16.78 -10.01
N ASP A 101 11.64 17.31 -8.92
CA ASP A 101 11.75 18.76 -8.77
C ASP A 101 12.74 19.35 -9.78
N ASP A 102 12.67 20.66 -10.00
CA ASP A 102 13.50 21.37 -10.98
C ASP A 102 15.00 21.25 -10.68
N ASP A 103 15.38 21.04 -9.42
CA ASP A 103 16.77 20.87 -8.95
C ASP A 103 17.39 19.51 -9.37
N CYS A 104 16.57 18.55 -9.80
CA CYS A 104 17.04 17.26 -10.32
C CYS A 104 17.60 17.34 -11.77
N ARG A 105 17.45 18.48 -12.47
CA ARG A 105 17.82 18.62 -13.89
C ARG A 105 19.33 18.73 -14.16
#